data_AF-A0A091WN02-F1
#
_entry.id   AF-A0A091WN02-F1
#
_cell.length_a   1.000
_cell.length_b   1.000
_cell.length_c   1.000
_cell.angle_alpha   90.00
_cell.angle_beta   90.00
_cell.angle_gamma   90.00
#
_symmetry.space_group_name_H-M   'P 1'
#
loop_
_entity.id
_entity.type
_entity.pdbx_description
1 polymer ?
#
loop_
_entity_poly.entity_id
_entity_poly.type
_entity_poly.pdbx_seq_one_letter_code
_entity_poly.pdbx_strand_id
1 'polypeptide(L)'
;QEVKVSSPDYPERNRENVMDDFLKRIECYKVTYQPLDPDAYDKDLSFIKVINVGQRFLVNRVQDYIQSKIVYYLMNIHVQPRTIYLCRHGESEYNLVGKIGGDSGLSPRGKQV
;
A
#
# COMPACT_ATOMS: atom_id res chain seq x y z
N GLN A 1 -0.06 2.97 -13.83
CA GLN A 1 -0.95 2.91 -15.00
C GLN A 1 -1.15 1.49 -15.55
N GLU A 2 -0.36 0.49 -15.16
CA GLU A 2 -0.39 -0.85 -15.79
C GLU A 2 -1.55 -1.77 -15.33
N VAL A 3 -2.11 -1.56 -14.13
CA VAL A 3 -3.01 -2.55 -13.50
C VAL A 3 -4.36 -2.73 -14.23
N LYS A 4 -4.83 -1.72 -14.95
CA LYS A 4 -6.14 -1.76 -15.64
C LYS A 4 -6.07 -2.41 -17.02
N VAL A 5 -4.92 -2.29 -17.70
CA VAL A 5 -4.65 -2.91 -19.00
C VAL A 5 -4.47 -4.43 -18.87
N SER A 6 -4.06 -4.90 -17.68
CA SER A 6 -3.96 -6.33 -17.35
C SER A 6 -5.17 -6.89 -16.60
N SER A 7 -6.27 -6.12 -16.50
CA SER A 7 -7.49 -6.56 -15.83
C SER A 7 -8.20 -7.65 -16.63
N PRO A 8 -8.80 -8.67 -15.98
CA PRO A 8 -9.62 -9.67 -16.67
C PRO A 8 -10.86 -9.07 -17.38
N ASP A 9 -11.24 -7.83 -17.04
CA ASP A 9 -12.32 -7.08 -17.69
C ASP A 9 -12.04 -6.77 -19.18
N TYR A 10 -10.78 -6.82 -19.61
CA TYR A 10 -10.37 -6.51 -20.98
C TYR A 10 -9.71 -7.73 -21.64
N PRO A 11 -10.48 -8.57 -22.36
CA PRO A 11 -9.98 -9.81 -22.95
C PRO A 11 -9.04 -9.59 -24.13
N GLU A 12 -9.18 -8.47 -24.87
CA GLU A 12 -8.27 -8.07 -25.94
C GLU A 12 -7.17 -7.13 -25.45
N ARG A 13 -5.94 -7.38 -25.91
CA ARG A 13 -4.73 -6.68 -25.46
C ARG A 13 -4.43 -5.39 -26.22
N ASN A 14 -5.37 -4.82 -26.97
CA ASN A 14 -5.14 -3.52 -27.59
C ASN A 14 -5.27 -2.41 -26.53
N ARG A 15 -4.12 -1.98 -26.01
CA ARG A 15 -4.01 -1.03 -24.90
C ARG A 15 -4.72 0.29 -25.18
N GLU A 16 -4.78 0.74 -26.43
CA GLU A 16 -5.39 2.00 -26.82
C GLU A 16 -6.91 1.95 -26.66
N ASN A 17 -7.55 0.89 -27.19
CA ASN A 17 -8.99 0.67 -27.08
C ASN A 17 -9.42 0.50 -25.62
N VAL A 18 -8.61 -0.23 -24.83
CA VAL A 18 -8.86 -0.41 -23.39
C VAL A 18 -8.81 0.91 -22.63
N MET A 19 -7.86 1.79 -22.97
CA MET A 19 -7.75 3.10 -22.33
C MET A 19 -8.96 4.01 -22.65
N ASP A 20 -9.39 4.05 -23.91
CA ASP A 20 -10.54 4.85 -24.35
C ASP A 20 -11.85 4.40 -23.64
N ASP A 21 -12.11 3.09 -23.63
CA ASP A 21 -13.26 2.54 -22.91
C ASP A 21 -13.19 2.83 -21.40
N PHE A 22 -12.02 2.69 -20.79
CA PHE A 22 -11.84 2.95 -19.37
C PHE A 22 -12.10 4.42 -19.00
N LEU A 23 -11.66 5.36 -19.85
CA LEU A 23 -11.95 6.79 -19.65
C LEU A 23 -13.45 7.07 -19.76
N LYS A 24 -14.15 6.49 -20.75
CA LYS A 24 -15.61 6.60 -20.86
C LYS A 24 -16.31 6.06 -19.60
N ARG A 25 -15.84 4.93 -19.07
CA ARG A 25 -16.36 4.35 -17.84
C ARG A 25 -16.20 5.27 -16.63
N ILE A 26 -15.07 5.98 -16.51
CA ILE A 26 -14.88 7.01 -15.47
C ILE A 26 -15.92 8.12 -15.62
N GLU A 27 -16.16 8.61 -16.85
CA GLU A 27 -17.17 9.64 -17.09
C GLU A 27 -18.58 9.19 -16.68
N CYS A 28 -18.94 7.92 -16.92
CA CYS A 28 -20.22 7.38 -16.45
C CYS A 28 -20.36 7.45 -14.92
N TYR A 29 -19.32 7.12 -14.15
CA TYR A 29 -19.37 7.22 -12.69
C TYR A 29 -19.41 8.66 -12.19
N LYS A 30 -18.81 9.62 -12.90
CA LYS A 30 -18.85 11.05 -12.52
C LYS A 30 -20.27 11.62 -12.50
N VAL A 31 -21.18 11.09 -13.32
CA VAL A 31 -22.58 11.57 -13.40
C VAL A 31 -23.30 11.48 -12.06
N THR A 32 -23.00 10.46 -11.26
CA THR A 32 -23.70 10.17 -10.00
C THR A 32 -22.81 10.23 -8.77
N TYR A 33 -21.51 10.49 -8.94
CA TYR A 33 -20.56 10.48 -7.84
C TYR A 33 -20.78 11.67 -6.89
N GLN A 34 -21.11 11.34 -5.65
CA GLN A 34 -21.19 12.29 -4.53
C GLN A 34 -20.05 11.95 -3.56
N PRO A 35 -19.00 12.80 -3.45
CA PRO A 35 -17.96 12.61 -2.45
C PRO A 35 -18.55 12.72 -1.04
N LEU A 36 -17.96 12.01 -0.07
CA LEU A 36 -18.33 12.18 1.34
C LEU A 36 -18.28 13.66 1.73
N ASP A 37 -19.15 14.13 2.60
CA ASP A 37 -19.22 15.52 3.06
C ASP A 37 -19.19 15.59 4.60
N PRO A 38 -18.02 15.87 5.21
CA PRO A 38 -17.88 15.94 6.67
C PRO A 38 -18.62 17.13 7.30
N ASP A 39 -18.99 18.14 6.52
CA ASP A 39 -19.55 19.39 7.07
C ASP A 39 -21.08 19.34 7.13
N ALA A 40 -21.72 18.50 6.32
CA ALA A 40 -23.18 18.33 6.32
C ALA A 40 -23.61 16.87 6.43
N TYR A 41 -23.71 16.15 5.30
CA TYR A 41 -24.42 14.86 5.23
C TYR A 41 -23.71 13.73 5.99
N ASP A 42 -22.39 13.68 5.93
CA ASP A 42 -21.58 12.59 6.48
C ASP A 42 -20.85 12.98 7.79
N LYS A 43 -21.25 14.08 8.42
CA LYS A 43 -20.58 14.63 9.62
C LYS A 43 -20.44 13.64 10.78
N ASP A 44 -21.38 12.70 10.89
CA ASP A 44 -21.44 11.71 11.96
C ASP A 44 -20.72 10.40 11.62
N LEU A 45 -20.25 10.23 10.38
CA LEU A 45 -19.57 9.02 9.91
C LEU A 45 -18.07 9.02 10.22
N SER A 46 -17.53 7.83 10.47
CA SER A 46 -16.10 7.60 10.65
C SER A 46 -15.43 7.25 9.33
N PHE A 47 -14.57 8.11 8.81
CA PHE A 47 -13.91 7.88 7.52
C PHE A 47 -12.57 8.60 7.38
N ILE A 48 -11.80 8.19 6.37
CA ILE A 48 -10.60 8.89 5.90
C ILE A 48 -10.71 9.14 4.39
N LYS A 49 -10.55 10.39 3.96
CA LYS A 49 -10.33 10.74 2.55
C LYS A 49 -8.84 10.89 2.29
N VAL A 50 -8.32 10.05 1.41
CA VAL A 50 -6.94 10.15 0.91
C VAL A 50 -6.96 10.95 -0.39
N ILE A 51 -6.36 12.13 -0.38
CA ILE A 51 -6.44 13.10 -1.47
C ILE A 51 -5.10 13.15 -2.19
N ASN A 52 -5.14 13.09 -3.53
CA ASN A 52 -3.98 13.15 -4.42
C ASN A 52 -2.87 12.18 -3.99
N VAL A 53 -3.22 10.88 -3.86
CA VAL A 53 -2.26 9.80 -3.58
C VAL A 53 -1.46 10.03 -2.29
N GLY A 54 -2.13 10.54 -1.24
CA GLY A 54 -1.53 10.71 0.09
C GLY A 54 -0.88 12.06 0.34
N GLN A 55 -1.01 13.04 -0.56
CA GLN A 55 -0.55 14.41 -0.32
C GLN A 55 -1.32 15.10 0.82
N ARG A 56 -2.61 14.78 0.96
CA ARG A 56 -3.46 15.33 2.02
C ARG A 56 -4.45 14.28 2.51
N PHE A 57 -4.79 14.37 3.79
CA PHE A 57 -5.76 13.51 4.43
C PHE A 57 -6.85 14.36 5.09
N LEU A 58 -8.10 13.91 5.00
CA LEU A 58 -9.19 14.41 5.83
C LEU A 58 -9.73 13.22 6.60
N VAL A 59 -9.62 13.27 7.94
CA VAL A 59 -10.05 12.20 8.82
C VAL A 59 -11.23 12.72 9.63
N ASN A 60 -12.35 11.99 9.62
CA ASN A 60 -13.53 12.32 10.41
C ASN A 60 -13.82 11.21 11.43
N ARG A 61 -14.08 11.62 12.68
CA ARG A 61 -14.59 10.80 13.79
C ARG A 61 -13.94 9.42 13.95
N VAL A 62 -12.65 9.37 14.26
CA VAL A 62 -12.00 8.10 14.65
C VAL A 62 -12.58 7.62 15.99
N GLN A 63 -13.16 6.44 16.03
CA GLN A 63 -13.92 5.94 17.19
C GLN A 63 -13.09 5.03 18.11
N ASP A 64 -12.09 4.34 17.56
CA ASP A 64 -11.38 3.30 18.28
C ASP A 64 -9.89 3.21 17.91
N TYR A 65 -9.22 2.31 18.62
CA TYR A 65 -7.80 2.05 18.43
C TYR A 65 -7.50 1.50 17.04
N ILE A 66 -8.34 0.61 16.49
CA ILE A 66 -8.05 -0.01 15.19
C ILE A 66 -8.17 1.00 14.04
N GLN A 67 -9.18 1.87 14.07
CA GLN A 67 -9.33 2.98 13.12
C GLN A 67 -8.14 3.95 13.21
N SER A 68 -7.67 4.25 14.42
CA SER A 68 -6.46 5.08 14.62
C SER A 68 -5.22 4.45 13.97
N LYS A 69 -5.04 3.13 14.10
CA LYS A 69 -3.93 2.40 13.46
C LYS A 69 -4.05 2.36 11.95
N ILE A 70 -5.26 2.26 11.40
CA ILE A 70 -5.51 2.34 9.95
C ILE A 70 -5.12 3.72 9.42
N VAL A 71 -5.53 4.80 10.08
CA VAL A 71 -5.15 6.17 9.72
C VAL A 71 -3.62 6.32 9.73
N TYR A 72 -2.97 5.90 10.82
CA TYR A 72 -1.51 5.92 10.94
C TYR A 72 -0.82 5.16 9.80
N TYR A 73 -1.29 3.97 9.47
CA TYR A 73 -0.72 3.17 8.39
C TYR A 73 -0.84 3.89 7.04
N LEU A 74 -2.02 4.40 6.70
CA LEU A 74 -2.27 5.09 5.43
C LEU A 74 -1.46 6.38 5.26
N MET A 75 -1.15 7.07 6.36
CA MET A 75 -0.31 8.27 6.33
C MET A 75 1.18 7.99 6.05
N ASN A 76 1.64 6.74 6.23
CA ASN A 76 3.05 6.37 6.11
C ASN A 76 3.38 5.53 4.87
N ILE A 77 2.38 5.04 4.13
CA ILE A 77 2.61 4.35 2.85
C ILE A 77 2.80 5.36 1.71
N HIS A 78 3.52 4.94 0.68
CA HIS A 78 3.82 5.79 -0.47
C HIS A 78 4.04 4.92 -1.72
N VAL A 79 3.73 5.46 -2.91
CA VAL A 79 3.70 4.71 -4.19
C VAL A 79 4.98 4.87 -5.03
N GLN A 80 5.94 5.66 -4.56
CA GLN A 80 7.22 5.85 -5.23
C GLN A 80 7.95 4.50 -5.36
N PRO A 81 8.50 4.17 -6.55
CA PRO A 81 9.29 2.97 -6.75
C PRO A 81 10.45 2.89 -5.76
N ARG A 82 10.62 1.74 -5.10
CA ARG A 82 11.72 1.47 -4.18
C ARG A 82 12.03 -0.03 -4.15
N THR A 83 13.26 -0.37 -3.78
CA THR A 83 13.69 -1.75 -3.57
C THR A 83 14.02 -1.95 -2.10
N ILE A 84 13.49 -3.02 -1.50
CA ILE A 84 13.79 -3.43 -0.12
C ILE A 84 14.59 -4.73 -0.20
N TYR A 85 15.82 -4.72 0.29
CA TYR A 85 16.67 -5.91 0.39
C TYR A 85 16.60 -6.45 1.82
N LEU A 86 16.31 -7.74 1.96
CA LEU A 86 16.28 -8.44 3.25
C LEU A 86 17.28 -9.59 3.19
N CYS A 87 18.24 -9.60 4.12
CA CYS A 87 19.16 -10.71 4.32
C CYS A 87 19.22 -11.09 5.80
N ARG A 88 19.65 -12.31 6.08
CA ARG A 88 20.07 -12.69 7.43
C ARG A 88 21.45 -12.08 7.72
N HIS A 89 21.84 -12.08 8.99
CA HIS A 89 23.24 -11.93 9.35
C HIS A 89 24.09 -13.01 8.62
N GLY A 90 25.39 -12.73 8.38
CA GLY A 90 26.32 -13.75 7.90
C GLY A 90 26.38 -14.95 8.85
N GLU A 91 26.77 -16.14 8.37
CA GLU A 91 26.79 -17.35 9.21
C GLU A 91 27.48 -17.11 10.57
N SER A 92 26.84 -17.55 11.66
CA SER A 92 27.39 -17.47 13.02
C SER A 92 27.96 -18.79 13.51
N GLU A 93 28.78 -18.74 14.56
CA GLU A 93 29.29 -19.93 15.24
C GLU A 93 28.15 -20.85 15.73
N TYR A 94 27.04 -20.26 16.19
CA TYR A 94 25.87 -21.05 16.62
C TYR A 94 25.13 -21.72 15.47
N ASN A 95 25.19 -21.16 14.26
CA ASN A 95 24.66 -21.85 13.08
C ASN A 95 25.42 -23.14 12.80
N LEU A 96 26.75 -23.14 12.96
CA LEU A 96 27.59 -24.33 12.74
C LEU A 96 27.26 -25.48 13.69
N VAL A 97 26.88 -25.16 14.93
CA VAL A 97 26.54 -26.16 15.96
C VAL A 97 25.03 -26.36 16.14
N GLY A 98 24.19 -25.76 15.27
CA GLY A 98 22.73 -25.90 15.33
C GLY A 98 22.07 -25.31 16.58
N LYS A 99 22.71 -24.33 17.24
CA LYS A 99 22.16 -23.66 18.42
C LYS A 99 21.25 -22.49 18.01
N ILE A 100 20.09 -22.38 18.67
CA ILE A 100 19.13 -21.29 18.48
C ILE A 100 19.38 -20.13 19.46
N GLY A 101 18.98 -18.92 19.09
CA GLY A 101 19.13 -17.71 19.92
C GLY A 101 20.59 -17.35 20.21
N GLY A 102 20.84 -16.69 21.34
CA GLY A 102 22.17 -16.26 21.77
C GLY A 102 22.73 -15.07 21.01
N ASP A 103 24.00 -14.75 21.29
CA ASP A 103 24.73 -13.60 20.72
C ASP A 103 26.16 -14.02 20.30
N SER A 104 26.26 -15.15 19.58
CA SER A 104 27.54 -15.65 19.07
C SER A 104 28.05 -14.81 17.90
N GLY A 105 29.36 -14.62 17.81
CA GLY A 105 29.99 -13.95 16.66
C GLY A 105 29.82 -14.67 15.32
N LEU A 106 30.18 -13.96 14.24
CA LEU A 106 30.23 -14.49 12.87
C LEU A 106 31.33 -15.54 12.71
N SER A 107 31.03 -16.60 11.96
CA SER A 107 32.02 -17.57 11.48
C SER A 107 32.97 -16.93 10.46
N PRO A 108 34.11 -17.58 10.12
CA PRO A 108 34.97 -17.10 9.04
C PRO A 108 34.24 -16.92 7.71
N ARG A 109 33.29 -17.82 7.39
CA ARG A 109 32.44 -17.71 6.20
C ARG A 109 31.44 -16.55 6.32
N GLY A 110 30.88 -16.33 7.51
CA GLY A 110 29.98 -15.20 7.76
C GLY A 110 30.62 -13.82 7.63
N LYS A 111 31.95 -13.71 7.67
CA LYS A 111 32.70 -12.45 7.46
C LYS A 111 33.05 -12.17 5.99
N GLN A 112 32.85 -13.13 5.09
CA GLN A 112 33.13 -12.99 3.65
C GLN A 112 31.96 -12.37 2.87
N VAL A 113 30.84 -12.10 3.55
CA VAL A 113 29.58 -11.60 3.00
C VAL A 113 29.55 -10.08 2.99
#